data_AF-A0A958C0Z3-F1
#
_entry.id   AF-A0A958C0Z3-F1
#
_cell.length_a   1.000
_cell.length_b   1.000
_cell.length_c   1.000
_cell.angle_alpha   90.00
_cell.angle_beta   90.00
_cell.angle_gamma   90.00
#
_symmetry.space_group_name_H-M   'P 1'
#
loop_
_entity.id
_entity.type
_entity.pdbx_description
1 polymer ?
#
loop_
_entity_poly.entity_id
_entity_poly.type
_entity_poly.pdbx_seq_one_letter_code
_entity_poly.pdbx_strand_id
1 'polypeptide(L)'
;GVMGVARTGSVAHTGSGDLFLAFATGNDLRVEDEQPINLRALPDWSLDPLFDAVAEAVEEAILNALVAADDMTGFAGHRAPALPHDALQEVMARYRPARA
;
A
#
# COMPACT_ATOMS: atom_id res chain seq x y z
N GLY A 1 -0.67 5.84 -4.04
CA GLY A 1 -1.44 5.61 -2.81
C GLY A 1 -2.79 5.04 -3.15
N VAL A 2 -3.76 5.91 -3.43
CA VAL A 2 -5.15 5.52 -3.79
C VAL A 2 -5.19 4.51 -4.94
N MET A 3 -4.36 4.65 -5.97
CA MET A 3 -4.31 3.68 -7.08
C MET A 3 -3.97 2.25 -6.63
N GLY A 4 -3.07 2.08 -5.66
CA GLY A 4 -2.75 0.75 -5.12
C GLY A 4 -3.95 0.15 -4.38
N VAL A 5 -4.64 0.94 -3.57
CA VAL A 5 -5.88 0.54 -2.87
C VAL A 5 -7.01 0.18 -3.86
N ALA A 6 -7.15 0.93 -4.95
CA ALA A 6 -8.14 0.66 -5.97
C ALA A 6 -7.85 -0.66 -6.71
N ARG A 7 -6.57 -0.99 -6.97
CA ARG A 7 -6.17 -2.24 -7.62
C ARG A 7 -6.47 -3.48 -6.77
N THR A 8 -6.53 -3.35 -5.45
CA THR A 8 -6.98 -4.43 -4.56
C THR A 8 -8.51 -4.53 -4.43
N GLY A 9 -9.27 -3.74 -5.20
CA GLY A 9 -10.73 -3.83 -5.31
C GLY A 9 -11.53 -2.91 -4.38
N SER A 10 -10.88 -1.98 -3.67
CA SER A 10 -11.60 -1.00 -2.86
C SER A 10 -12.24 0.10 -3.74
N VAL A 11 -13.42 0.58 -3.33
CA VAL A 11 -14.13 1.71 -3.95
C VAL A 11 -14.38 2.86 -2.96
N ALA A 12 -13.65 2.90 -1.84
CA ALA A 12 -13.73 3.94 -0.81
C ALA A 12 -15.18 4.23 -0.36
N HIS A 13 -15.88 3.19 0.09
CA HIS A 13 -17.26 3.31 0.60
C HIS A 13 -17.35 4.36 1.72
N THR A 14 -18.54 4.96 1.90
CA THR A 14 -18.79 6.06 2.86
C THR A 14 -18.35 5.76 4.30
N GLY A 15 -18.34 4.50 4.73
CA GLY A 15 -17.88 4.10 6.07
C GLY A 15 -16.37 3.83 6.18
N SER A 16 -15.62 3.86 5.08
CA SER A 16 -14.18 3.64 5.03
C SER A 16 -13.42 4.92 5.35
N GLY A 17 -12.49 4.84 6.30
CA GLY A 17 -11.60 5.94 6.66
C GLY A 17 -10.24 5.80 5.99
N ASP A 18 -10.15 6.08 4.68
CA ASP A 18 -8.90 5.90 3.93
C ASP A 18 -8.04 7.17 4.00
N LEU A 19 -6.88 7.10 4.66
CA LEU A 19 -5.94 8.22 4.83
C LEU A 19 -4.55 7.85 4.28
N PHE A 20 -3.88 8.80 3.65
CA PHE A 20 -2.53 8.64 3.14
C PHE A 20 -1.61 9.74 3.67
N LEU A 21 -0.41 9.34 4.09
CA LEU A 21 0.66 10.24 4.51
C LEU A 21 1.93 9.87 3.76
N ALA A 22 2.58 10.86 3.14
CA ALA A 22 3.87 10.70 2.48
C ALA A 22 4.85 11.72 3.06
N PHE A 23 6.09 11.28 3.29
CA PHE A 23 7.19 12.11 3.72
C PHE A 23 8.45 11.72 2.96
N ALA A 24 9.40 12.64 2.87
CA ALA A 24 10.68 12.41 2.24
C ALA A 24 11.80 12.55 3.27
N THR A 25 12.80 11.69 3.19
CA THR A 25 14.00 11.72 4.04
C THR A 25 15.19 12.37 3.34
N GLY A 26 14.96 12.96 2.16
CA GLY A 26 16.00 13.54 1.29
C GLY A 26 16.50 14.93 1.72
N ASN A 27 15.90 15.57 2.72
CA ASN A 27 16.38 16.82 3.30
C ASN A 27 16.47 16.65 4.82
N ASP A 28 17.61 17.01 5.43
CA ASP A 28 17.77 17.08 6.88
C ASP A 28 17.33 18.49 7.31
N LEU A 29 16.11 18.58 7.85
CA LEU A 29 15.50 19.84 8.27
C LEU A 29 15.49 19.88 9.79
N ARG A 30 16.15 20.87 10.39
CA ARG A 30 16.19 21.02 11.85
C ARG A 30 15.32 22.19 12.28
N VAL A 31 14.64 22.03 13.41
CA VAL A 31 13.74 23.06 13.94
C VAL A 31 14.53 24.31 14.38
N GLU A 32 15.81 24.11 14.72
CA GLU A 32 16.72 25.13 15.21
C GLU A 32 17.45 25.89 14.10
N ASP A 33 17.19 25.60 12.82
CA ASP A 33 17.84 26.28 11.70
C ASP A 33 17.37 27.74 11.59
N GLU A 34 18.22 28.68 11.99
CA GLU A 34 17.92 30.13 11.96
C GLU A 34 18.28 30.80 10.61
N GLN A 35 18.97 30.07 9.72
CA GLN A 35 19.44 30.59 8.43
C GLN A 35 18.67 29.96 7.26
N PRO A 36 18.60 30.63 6.09
CA PRO A 36 17.98 30.05 4.91
C PRO A 36 18.62 28.70 4.52
N ILE A 37 17.77 27.71 4.27
CA ILE A 37 18.17 26.36 3.89
C ILE A 37 17.94 26.10 2.40
N ASN A 38 18.80 25.29 1.80
CA ASN A 38 18.62 24.81 0.44
C ASN A 38 17.82 23.51 0.44
N LEU A 39 16.72 23.48 -0.30
CA LEU A 39 15.90 22.28 -0.47
C LEU A 39 16.28 21.53 -1.73
N ARG A 40 16.45 20.22 -1.61
CA ARG A 40 16.55 19.29 -2.73
C ARG A 40 15.16 18.77 -3.07
N ALA A 41 14.76 18.94 -4.32
CA ALA A 41 13.53 18.40 -4.87
C ALA A 41 13.81 17.79 -6.24
N LEU A 42 13.08 16.73 -6.57
CA LEU A 42 13.04 16.23 -7.95
C LEU A 42 12.14 17.15 -8.77
N PRO A 43 12.46 17.36 -10.06
CA PRO A 43 11.54 18.06 -10.94
C PRO A 43 10.31 17.19 -11.21
N ASP A 44 9.15 17.82 -11.41
CA ASP A 44 7.85 17.13 -11.54
C ASP A 44 7.86 16.02 -12.59
N TRP A 45 8.51 16.24 -13.73
CA TRP A 45 8.61 15.25 -14.82
C TRP A 45 9.43 14.00 -14.49
N SER A 46 10.15 13.99 -13.36
CA SER A 46 10.85 12.81 -12.85
C SER A 46 10.04 12.02 -11.82
N LEU A 47 8.82 12.45 -11.48
CA LEU A 47 8.02 11.81 -10.43
C LEU A 47 7.19 10.61 -10.90
N ASP A 48 6.93 10.47 -12.20
CA ASP A 48 6.10 9.37 -12.73
C ASP A 48 6.56 7.98 -12.24
N PRO A 49 7.86 7.63 -12.27
CA PRO A 49 8.31 6.35 -11.73
C PRO A 49 8.06 6.19 -10.22
N LEU A 50 8.04 7.28 -9.45
CA LEU A 50 7.72 7.24 -8.02
C LEU A 50 6.22 7.05 -7.80
N PHE A 51 5.36 7.61 -8.64
CA PHE A 51 3.92 7.39 -8.56
C PHE A 51 3.55 5.94 -8.85
N ASP A 52 4.17 5.34 -9.88
CA ASP A 52 4.01 3.92 -10.19
C ASP A 52 4.52 3.04 -9.05
N ALA A 53 5.75 3.30 -8.57
CA ALA A 53 6.33 2.54 -7.46
C ALA A 53 5.47 2.62 -6.18
N VAL A 54 4.88 3.78 -5.87
CA VAL A 54 3.97 3.91 -4.73
C VAL A 54 2.64 3.18 -4.96
N ALA A 55 2.13 3.12 -6.19
CA ALA A 55 0.94 2.33 -6.49
C ALA A 55 1.20 0.84 -6.28
N GLU A 56 2.29 0.32 -6.83
CA GLU A 56 2.71 -1.09 -6.67
C GLU A 56 3.00 -1.44 -5.21
N ALA A 57 3.75 -0.57 -4.49
CA ALA A 57 4.09 -0.83 -3.10
C ALA A 57 2.87 -0.87 -2.18
N VAL A 58 1.86 -0.01 -2.42
CA VAL A 58 0.63 -0.02 -1.62
C VAL A 58 -0.25 -1.22 -1.96
N GLU A 59 -0.37 -1.58 -3.24
CA GLU A 59 -1.07 -2.78 -3.68
C GLU A 59 -0.49 -4.03 -3.00
N GLU A 60 0.82 -4.22 -3.10
CA GLU A 60 1.52 -5.37 -2.52
C GLU A 60 1.51 -5.37 -0.98
N ALA A 61 1.57 -4.20 -0.33
CA ALA A 61 1.48 -4.11 1.12
C ALA A 61 0.13 -4.61 1.66
N ILE A 62 -0.97 -4.31 0.97
CA ILE A 62 -2.31 -4.81 1.32
C ILE A 62 -2.37 -6.33 1.14
N LEU A 63 -1.87 -6.84 0.01
CA LEU A 63 -1.83 -8.28 -0.25
C LEU A 63 -0.99 -9.02 0.81
N ASN A 64 0.19 -8.50 1.15
CA ASN A 64 1.04 -9.06 2.19
C ASN A 64 0.38 -9.06 3.56
N ALA A 65 -0.38 -8.02 3.91
CA ALA A 65 -1.12 -8.00 5.17
C ALA A 65 -2.16 -9.14 5.24
N LEU A 66 -2.84 -9.46 4.13
CA LEU A 66 -3.80 -10.58 4.08
C LEU A 66 -3.11 -11.95 4.12
N VAL A 67 -1.97 -12.09 3.44
CA VAL A 67 -1.21 -13.34 3.39
C VAL A 67 -0.55 -13.64 4.74
N ALA A 68 -0.04 -12.63 5.44
CA ALA A 68 0.62 -12.78 6.73
C ALA A 68 -0.34 -12.87 7.92
N ALA A 69 -1.63 -12.58 7.75
CA ALA A 69 -2.60 -12.64 8.82
C ALA A 69 -2.91 -14.09 9.24
N ASP A 70 -3.08 -14.29 10.55
CA ASP A 70 -3.54 -15.54 11.15
C ASP A 70 -5.04 -15.48 11.51
N ASP A 71 -5.64 -16.67 11.72
CA ASP A 71 -6.99 -16.80 12.25
C ASP A 71 -7.14 -16.04 13.59
N MET A 72 -8.13 -15.16 13.68
CA MET A 72 -8.40 -14.37 14.88
C MET A 72 -9.83 -14.58 15.38
N THR A 73 -9.98 -14.69 16.70
CA THR A 73 -11.28 -14.54 17.39
C THR A 73 -11.20 -13.33 18.31
N GLY A 74 -12.03 -12.32 18.03
CA GLY A 74 -12.06 -11.05 18.75
C GLY A 74 -13.21 -10.93 19.76
N PHE A 75 -13.58 -9.69 20.05
CA PHE A 75 -14.65 -9.34 20.98
C PHE A 75 -15.97 -10.05 20.63
N ALA A 76 -16.75 -10.44 21.64
CA ALA A 76 -18.04 -11.11 21.48
C ALA A 76 -18.03 -12.37 20.58
N GLY A 77 -16.87 -13.01 20.39
CA GLY A 77 -16.74 -14.21 19.56
C GLY A 77 -16.70 -13.94 18.06
N HIS A 78 -16.52 -12.68 17.63
CA HIS A 78 -16.33 -12.37 16.21
C HIS A 78 -15.09 -13.07 15.66
N ARG A 79 -15.24 -13.86 14.59
CA ARG A 79 -14.14 -14.58 13.96
C ARG A 79 -13.75 -13.92 12.64
N ALA A 80 -12.45 -13.78 12.43
CA ALA A 80 -11.83 -13.35 11.18
C ALA A 80 -10.79 -14.42 10.78
N PRO A 81 -11.12 -15.34 9.85
CA PRO A 81 -10.17 -16.35 9.40
C PRO A 81 -9.09 -15.74 8.50
N ALA A 82 -7.90 -16.34 8.52
CA ALA A 82 -6.83 -16.04 7.59
C ALA A 82 -7.23 -16.38 6.15
N LEU A 83 -6.54 -15.75 5.19
CA LEU A 83 -6.69 -16.08 3.78
C LEU A 83 -6.17 -17.52 3.55
N PRO A 84 -6.97 -18.46 3.02
CA PRO A 84 -6.52 -19.83 2.79
C PRO A 84 -5.50 -19.90 1.65
N HIS A 85 -4.22 -20.13 1.97
CA HIS A 85 -3.11 -20.07 1.00
C HIS A 85 -3.23 -21.12 -0.11
N ASP A 86 -3.67 -22.36 0.20
CA ASP A 86 -3.83 -23.41 -0.81
C ASP A 86 -4.89 -23.03 -1.87
N ALA A 87 -6.03 -22.51 -1.41
CA ALA A 87 -7.10 -22.06 -2.30
C ALA A 87 -6.67 -20.83 -3.11
N LEU A 88 -5.92 -19.91 -2.51
CA LEU A 88 -5.33 -18.78 -3.21
C LEU A 88 -4.41 -19.27 -4.35
N GLN A 89 -3.51 -20.23 -4.07
CA GLN A 89 -2.62 -20.79 -5.06
C GLN A 89 -3.37 -21.50 -6.20
N GLU A 90 -4.43 -22.25 -5.90
CA GLU A 90 -5.27 -22.88 -6.93
C GLU A 90 -5.91 -21.82 -7.84
N VAL A 91 -6.50 -20.78 -7.27
CA VAL A 91 -7.13 -19.70 -8.02
C VAL A 91 -6.10 -18.97 -8.89
N MET A 92 -4.95 -18.61 -8.33
CA MET A 92 -3.88 -17.95 -9.08
C MET A 92 -3.34 -18.84 -10.21
N ALA A 93 -3.23 -20.15 -10.00
CA ALA A 93 -2.83 -21.08 -11.05
C ALA A 93 -3.87 -21.18 -12.17
N ARG A 94 -5.18 -21.19 -11.83
CA ARG A 94 -6.28 -21.26 -12.80
C ARG A 94 -6.36 -20.03 -13.69
N TYR A 95 -6.11 -18.84 -13.14
CA TYR A 95 -6.25 -17.57 -13.85
C TYR A 95 -4.92 -16.95 -14.29
N ARG A 96 -3.80 -17.66 -14.14
CA ARG A 96 -2.50 -17.16 -14.57
C ARG A 96 -2.53 -16.82 -16.06
N PRO A 97 -2.33 -15.55 -16.47
CA PRO A 97 -2.29 -15.21 -17.88
C PRO A 97 -1.14 -15.95 -18.56
N ALA A 98 -1.35 -16.37 -19.81
CA ALA A 98 -0.29 -16.95 -20.62
C ALA A 98 0.87 -15.94 -20.68
N ARG A 99 2.09 -16.40 -20.37
CA ARG A 99 3.30 -15.58 -20.53
C ARG A 99 3.35 -15.14 -22.01
N ALA A 100 3.34 -13.83 -22.23
CA ALA A 100 3.69 -13.24 -23.52
C ALA A 100 5.18 -13.49 -23.82
#